data_AF-A0A2H0VEK0-F1
#
_entry.id   AF-A0A2H0VEK0-F1
#
_cell.length_a   1.000
_cell.length_b   1.000
_cell.length_c   1.000
_cell.angle_alpha   90.00
_cell.angle_beta   90.00
_cell.angle_gamma   90.00
#
_symmetry.space_group_name_H-M   'P 1'
#
loop_
_entity.id
_entity.type
_entity.pdbx_description
1 polymer ?
#
loop_
_entity_poly.entity_id
_entity_poly.type
_entity_poly.pdbx_seq_one_letter_code
_entity_poly.pdbx_strand_id
1 'polypeptide(L)'
;MAKLKHITKYHERALELKYKGYSYQNIAEDINRKFEKSRKAKFTEQSIKDWFKESGTLCETYRLYAQELDAFHQETVDIIRKAGVRVREQNFRLANEMLVALMGSQNDGVKLAAIKELLDRVEGHPKETLQLNKINFKEMNPSDRWDFIPYEMQLALARNQYPDAKAEIIKKWVDTGE
;
A
#
# COMPACT_ATOMS: atom_id res chain seq x y z
N MET A 1 27.04 9.39 -4.08
CA MET A 1 26.05 10.47 -3.85
C MET A 1 26.69 11.86 -4.06
N ALA A 2 26.98 12.28 -5.29
CA ALA A 2 27.89 13.43 -5.55
C ALA A 2 27.29 14.65 -6.28
N LYS A 3 25.97 14.78 -6.46
CA LYS A 3 25.36 15.98 -7.09
C LYS A 3 24.08 16.52 -6.42
N LEU A 4 23.84 16.21 -5.15
CA LEU A 4 22.62 16.62 -4.42
C LEU A 4 22.75 17.96 -3.66
N LYS A 5 23.83 18.73 -3.84
CA LYS A 5 24.22 19.79 -2.88
C LYS A 5 23.26 20.99 -2.76
N HIS A 6 22.29 21.20 -3.67
CA HIS A 6 21.41 22.39 -3.60
C HIS A 6 19.97 22.16 -4.11
N ILE A 7 19.34 21.01 -3.84
CA ILE A 7 17.88 20.89 -3.99
C ILE A 7 17.18 21.29 -2.69
N THR A 8 16.15 22.12 -2.81
CA THR A 8 15.35 22.65 -1.70
C THR A 8 14.14 21.75 -1.45
N LYS A 9 13.50 21.89 -0.28
CA LYS A 9 12.31 21.10 0.09
C LYS A 9 11.17 21.16 -0.93
N TYR A 10 11.01 22.27 -1.65
CA TYR A 10 10.01 22.37 -2.72
C TYR A 10 10.41 21.60 -3.99
N HIS A 11 11.71 21.48 -4.29
CA HIS A 11 12.18 20.62 -5.37
C HIS A 11 11.99 19.15 -5.02
N GLU A 12 12.30 18.73 -3.79
CA GLU A 12 12.04 17.37 -3.31
C GLU A 12 10.55 17.01 -3.44
N ARG A 13 9.66 17.92 -3.03
CA ARG A 13 8.21 17.75 -3.19
C ARG A 13 7.78 17.69 -4.66
N ALA A 14 8.42 18.49 -5.53
CA ALA A 14 8.15 18.44 -6.97
C ALA A 14 8.53 17.08 -7.58
N LEU A 15 9.67 16.51 -7.18
CA LEU A 15 10.13 15.19 -7.63
C LEU A 15 9.12 14.10 -7.26
N GLU A 16 8.68 14.08 -6.00
CA GLU A 16 7.69 13.12 -5.49
C GLU A 16 6.37 13.21 -6.27
N LEU A 17 5.81 14.42 -6.41
CA LEU A 17 4.55 14.62 -7.12
C LEU A 17 4.65 14.30 -8.61
N LYS A 18 5.80 14.59 -9.23
CA LYS A 18 6.05 14.26 -10.63
C LYS A 18 6.11 12.74 -10.82
N TYR A 19 6.76 12.02 -9.91
CA TYR A 19 6.80 10.55 -9.93
C TYR A 19 5.40 9.94 -9.73
N LYS A 20 4.59 10.53 -8.85
CA LYS A 20 3.17 10.16 -8.65
C LYS A 20 2.25 10.51 -9.83
N GLY A 21 2.76 11.15 -10.88
CA GLY A 21 1.99 11.43 -12.11
C GLY A 21 1.10 12.69 -12.07
N TYR A 22 1.30 13.59 -11.11
CA TYR A 22 0.54 14.85 -11.05
C TYR A 22 0.88 15.77 -12.23
N SER A 23 -0.11 16.55 -12.69
CA SER A 23 0.10 17.57 -13.72
C SER A 23 1.01 18.69 -13.20
N TYR A 24 1.73 19.37 -14.09
CA TYR A 24 2.62 20.48 -13.71
C TYR A 24 1.88 21.64 -13.03
N GLN A 25 0.62 21.86 -13.39
CA GLN A 25 -0.25 22.84 -12.73
C GLN A 25 -0.53 22.42 -11.29
N ASN A 26 -0.93 21.17 -11.05
CA ASN A 26 -1.21 20.66 -9.70
C ASN A 26 0.05 20.67 -8.82
N ILE A 27 1.23 20.41 -9.42
CA ILE A 27 2.51 20.51 -8.72
C ILE A 27 2.79 21.95 -8.29
N ALA A 28 2.59 22.92 -9.18
CA ALA A 28 2.77 24.33 -8.86
C ALA A 28 1.82 24.78 -7.73
N GLU A 29 0.55 24.39 -7.80
CA GLU A 29 -0.46 24.69 -6.78
C GLU A 29 -0.12 24.05 -5.42
N ASP A 30 0.27 22.77 -5.37
CA ASP A 30 0.63 22.10 -4.11
C ASP A 30 1.86 22.74 -3.46
N ILE A 31 2.88 23.06 -4.26
CA ILE A 31 4.10 23.71 -3.77
C ILE A 31 3.79 25.12 -3.25
N ASN A 32 3.05 25.92 -4.01
CA ASN A 32 2.69 27.27 -3.59
C ASN A 32 1.83 27.26 -2.32
N ARG A 33 0.93 26.29 -2.17
CA ARG A 33 0.11 26.13 -0.96
C ARG A 33 0.95 25.70 0.25
N LYS A 34 1.82 24.69 0.09
CA LYS A 34 2.61 24.15 1.21
C LYS A 34 3.75 25.06 1.65
N PHE A 35 4.31 25.85 0.72
CA PHE A 35 5.49 26.69 0.97
C PHE A 35 5.21 28.19 0.80
N GLU A 36 3.95 28.62 0.93
CA GLU A 36 3.49 30.00 0.72
C GLU A 36 4.31 31.04 1.52
N LYS A 37 4.73 30.68 2.74
CA LYS A 37 5.51 31.56 3.63
C LYS A 37 6.99 31.69 3.23
N SER A 38 7.49 30.79 2.39
CA SER A 38 8.92 30.72 2.05
C SER A 38 9.30 31.57 0.84
N ARG A 39 8.33 32.07 0.06
CA ARG A 39 8.59 32.88 -1.14
C ARG A 39 7.46 33.86 -1.45
N LYS A 40 7.83 35.09 -1.79
CA LYS A 40 6.88 36.10 -2.32
C LYS A 40 6.44 35.80 -3.77
N ALA A 41 7.30 35.17 -4.56
CA ALA A 41 7.00 34.80 -5.95
C ALA A 41 6.47 33.36 -6.02
N LYS A 42 5.26 33.21 -6.57
CA LYS A 42 4.61 31.91 -6.81
C LYS A 42 5.21 31.22 -8.03
N PHE A 43 5.29 29.89 -7.99
CA PHE A 43 5.67 29.09 -9.15
C PHE A 43 4.49 28.97 -10.11
N THR A 44 4.75 29.11 -11.40
CA THR A 44 3.76 28.85 -12.45
C THR A 44 3.93 27.44 -13.00
N GLU A 45 2.93 26.94 -13.73
CA GLU A 45 3.05 25.68 -14.47
C GLU A 45 4.31 25.67 -15.35
N GLN A 46 4.60 26.78 -16.03
CA GLN A 46 5.77 26.92 -16.87
C GLN A 46 7.08 26.82 -16.06
N SER A 47 7.14 27.41 -14.87
CA SER A 47 8.30 27.28 -13.98
C SER A 47 8.58 25.82 -13.62
N ILE A 48 7.53 25.03 -13.35
CA ILE A 48 7.69 23.60 -13.04
C ILE A 48 8.11 22.84 -14.29
N LYS A 49 7.52 23.11 -15.47
CA LYS A 49 7.95 22.52 -16.75
C LYS A 49 9.43 22.77 -17.01
N ASP A 50 9.90 23.99 -16.76
CA ASP A 50 11.29 24.38 -16.95
C ASP A 50 12.27 23.69 -16.01
N TRP A 51 11.81 23.17 -14.87
CA TRP A 51 12.64 22.36 -13.99
C TRP A 51 12.88 20.94 -14.52
N PHE A 52 11.88 20.36 -15.19
CA PHE A 52 11.90 18.96 -15.64
C PHE A 52 12.29 18.77 -17.11
N LYS A 53 12.45 19.84 -17.89
CA LYS A 53 13.01 19.75 -19.26
C LYS A 53 14.44 19.23 -19.26
N GLU A 54 14.95 18.76 -20.39
CA GLU A 54 16.28 18.13 -20.51
C GLU A 54 17.45 18.98 -19.98
N SER A 55 17.37 20.31 -20.12
CA SER A 55 18.34 21.28 -19.56
C SER A 55 17.91 21.87 -18.21
N GLY A 56 16.85 21.34 -17.62
CA GLY A 56 16.23 21.79 -16.40
C GLY A 56 16.97 21.32 -15.15
N THR A 57 16.77 22.07 -14.06
CA THR A 57 17.45 21.86 -12.78
C THR A 57 17.13 20.53 -12.10
N LEU A 58 15.99 19.91 -12.41
CA LEU A 58 15.50 18.68 -11.78
C LEU A 58 15.50 17.48 -12.72
N CYS A 59 15.85 17.61 -14.00
CA CYS A 59 15.75 16.51 -14.96
C CYS A 59 16.61 15.30 -14.56
N GLU A 60 17.91 15.51 -14.36
CA GLU A 60 18.81 14.42 -14.00
C GLU A 60 18.52 13.88 -12.59
N THR A 61 18.17 14.76 -11.65
CA THR A 61 17.78 14.38 -10.29
C THR A 61 16.51 13.53 -10.30
N TYR A 62 15.53 13.89 -11.12
CA TYR A 62 14.30 13.13 -11.28
C TYR A 62 14.56 11.77 -11.92
N ARG A 63 15.45 11.69 -12.91
CA ARG A 63 15.84 10.43 -13.53
C ARG A 63 16.42 9.46 -12.50
N LEU A 64 17.35 9.93 -11.66
CA LEU A 64 17.94 9.12 -10.58
C LEU A 64 16.90 8.74 -9.52
N TYR A 65 16.07 9.70 -9.10
CA TYR A 65 15.01 9.47 -8.13
C TYR A 65 14.00 8.42 -8.60
N ALA A 66 13.56 8.50 -9.85
CA ALA A 66 12.65 7.54 -10.46
C ALA A 66 13.28 6.14 -10.53
N GLN A 67 14.55 6.05 -10.93
CA GLN A 67 15.28 4.78 -10.98
C GLN A 67 15.40 4.12 -9.61
N GLU A 68 15.68 4.88 -8.55
CA GLU A 68 15.77 4.36 -7.18
C GLU A 68 14.41 3.87 -6.67
N LEU A 69 13.34 4.62 -6.93
CA LEU A 69 11.99 4.21 -6.53
C LEU A 69 11.50 3.00 -7.32
N ASP A 70 11.72 2.94 -8.63
CA ASP A 70 11.34 1.79 -9.45
C ASP A 70 12.02 0.51 -8.96
N ALA A 71 13.31 0.59 -8.61
CA ALA A 71 14.04 -0.54 -8.03
C ALA A 71 13.41 -1.01 -6.70
N PHE A 72 13.05 -0.08 -5.81
CA PHE A 72 12.39 -0.40 -4.54
C PHE A 72 10.99 -1.01 -4.74
N HIS A 73 10.21 -0.49 -5.70
CA HIS A 73 8.89 -1.05 -6.02
C HIS A 73 9.02 -2.46 -6.60
N GLN A 74 10.00 -2.72 -7.47
CA GLN A 74 10.25 -4.06 -8.00
C GLN A 74 10.61 -5.05 -6.91
N GLU A 75 11.51 -4.68 -5.99
CA GLU A 75 11.88 -5.53 -4.85
C GLU A 75 10.65 -5.84 -3.97
N THR A 76 9.83 -4.83 -3.68
CA THR A 76 8.59 -5.00 -2.89
C THR A 76 7.60 -5.93 -3.59
N VAL A 77 7.37 -5.75 -4.89
CA VAL A 77 6.48 -6.60 -5.69
C VAL A 77 7.00 -8.04 -5.72
N ASP A 78 8.30 -8.25 -5.82
CA ASP A 78 8.89 -9.59 -5.79
C ASP A 78 8.79 -10.26 -4.41
N ILE A 79 8.91 -9.51 -3.33
CA ILE A 79 8.66 -10.01 -1.97
C ILE A 79 7.20 -10.43 -1.83
N ILE A 80 6.25 -9.58 -2.24
CA ILE A 80 4.81 -9.89 -2.21
C ILE A 80 4.48 -11.09 -3.09
N ARG A 81 5.07 -11.16 -4.29
CA ARG A 81 4.90 -12.29 -5.21
C ARG A 81 5.41 -13.58 -4.58
N LYS A 82 6.60 -13.57 -3.97
CA LYS A 82 7.18 -14.73 -3.26
C LYS A 82 6.34 -15.13 -2.05
N ALA A 83 5.83 -14.18 -1.27
CA ALA A 83 4.93 -14.45 -0.15
C ALA A 83 3.61 -15.07 -0.64
N GLY A 84 3.01 -14.51 -1.70
CA GLY A 84 1.80 -15.06 -2.31
C GLY A 84 1.98 -16.46 -2.89
N VAL A 85 3.16 -16.77 -3.47
CA VAL A 85 3.50 -18.13 -3.91
C VAL A 85 3.55 -19.09 -2.71
N ARG A 86 4.22 -18.70 -1.60
CA ARG A 86 4.28 -19.54 -0.39
C ARG A 86 2.91 -19.81 0.21
N VAL A 87 2.06 -18.78 0.31
CA VAL A 87 0.68 -18.92 0.82
C VAL A 87 -0.15 -19.85 -0.07
N ARG A 88 -0.03 -19.71 -1.41
CA ARG A 88 -0.70 -20.63 -2.35
C ARG A 88 -0.21 -22.07 -2.19
N GLU A 89 1.09 -22.27 -2.03
CA GLU A 89 1.67 -23.61 -1.86
C GLU A 89 1.22 -24.26 -0.54
N GLN A 90 1.19 -23.50 0.56
CA GLN A 90 0.67 -23.99 1.84
C GLN A 90 -0.82 -24.33 1.76
N ASN A 91 -1.64 -23.47 1.14
CA ASN A 91 -3.06 -23.74 0.94
C ASN A 91 -3.30 -24.98 0.08
N PHE A 92 -2.48 -25.18 -0.97
CA PHE A 92 -2.59 -26.36 -1.84
C PHE A 92 -2.20 -27.66 -1.10
N ARG A 93 -1.13 -27.64 -0.29
CA ARG A 93 -0.73 -28.79 0.53
C ARG A 93 -1.82 -29.18 1.52
N LEU A 94 -2.36 -28.20 2.25
CA LEU A 94 -3.41 -28.44 3.23
C LEU A 94 -4.71 -28.95 2.57
N ALA A 95 -5.12 -28.37 1.45
CA ALA A 95 -6.28 -28.86 0.71
C ALA A 95 -6.11 -30.31 0.25
N ASN A 96 -4.90 -30.70 -0.17
CA ASN A 96 -4.59 -32.09 -0.52
C ASN A 96 -4.62 -33.01 0.70
N GLU A 97 -4.07 -32.59 1.84
CA GLU A 97 -4.15 -33.36 3.10
C GLU A 97 -5.60 -33.58 3.53
N MET A 98 -6.44 -32.54 3.42
CA MET A 98 -7.86 -32.61 3.73
C MET A 98 -8.64 -33.51 2.76
N LEU A 99 -8.33 -33.45 1.46
CA LEU A 99 -8.88 -34.36 0.44
C LEU A 99 -8.49 -35.81 0.71
N VAL A 100 -7.24 -36.07 1.10
CA VAL A 100 -6.78 -37.42 1.48
C VAL A 100 -7.50 -37.90 2.75
N ALA A 101 -7.64 -37.04 3.76
CA ALA A 101 -8.41 -37.36 4.97
C ALA A 101 -9.89 -37.64 4.68
N LEU A 102 -10.48 -36.89 3.74
CA LEU A 102 -11.85 -37.09 3.25
C LEU A 102 -12.02 -38.43 2.53
N MET A 103 -11.07 -38.79 1.65
CA MET A 103 -11.11 -40.04 0.88
C MET A 103 -10.85 -41.29 1.75
N GLY A 104 -10.02 -41.16 2.79
CA GLY A 104 -9.65 -42.27 3.67
C GLY A 104 -10.56 -42.49 4.88
N SER A 105 -11.39 -41.50 5.26
CA SER A 105 -12.20 -41.58 6.48
C SER A 105 -13.54 -42.28 6.26
N GLN A 106 -13.85 -43.29 7.07
CA GLN A 106 -15.21 -43.82 7.21
C GLN A 106 -16.07 -43.01 8.20
N ASN A 107 -15.47 -42.09 8.94
CA ASN A 107 -16.15 -41.25 9.93
C ASN A 107 -16.58 -39.92 9.28
N ASP A 108 -17.89 -39.70 9.21
CA ASP A 108 -18.49 -38.51 8.61
C ASP A 108 -18.14 -37.21 9.34
N GLY A 109 -17.79 -37.26 10.64
CA GLY A 109 -17.34 -36.10 11.39
C GLY A 109 -16.02 -35.51 10.88
N VAL A 110 -15.09 -36.37 10.45
CA VAL A 110 -13.81 -35.93 9.83
C VAL A 110 -14.08 -35.29 8.47
N LYS A 111 -15.05 -35.83 7.72
CA LYS A 111 -15.44 -35.26 6.43
C LYS A 111 -16.07 -33.88 6.59
N LEU A 112 -16.98 -33.74 7.55
CA LEU A 112 -17.63 -32.47 7.88
C LEU A 112 -16.62 -31.41 8.34
N ALA A 113 -15.65 -31.78 9.18
CA ALA A 113 -14.60 -30.86 9.62
C ALA A 113 -13.73 -30.36 8.46
N ALA A 114 -13.33 -31.27 7.56
CA ALA A 114 -12.55 -30.92 6.38
C ALA A 114 -13.35 -30.03 5.40
N ILE A 115 -14.64 -30.33 5.18
CA ILE A 115 -15.52 -29.50 4.33
C ILE A 115 -15.71 -28.11 4.93
N LYS A 116 -15.94 -28.00 6.25
CA LYS A 116 -16.11 -26.72 6.94
C LYS A 116 -14.88 -25.84 6.81
N GLU A 117 -13.70 -26.39 7.07
CA GLU A 117 -12.43 -25.64 7.00
C GLU A 117 -12.07 -25.24 5.55
N LEU A 118 -12.49 -26.03 4.54
CA LEU A 118 -12.38 -25.63 3.12
C LEU A 118 -13.34 -24.47 2.77
N LEU A 119 -14.59 -24.54 3.24
CA LEU A 119 -15.58 -23.48 3.06
C LEU A 119 -15.14 -22.18 3.73
N ASP A 120 -14.69 -22.24 4.98
CA ASP A 120 -14.18 -21.09 5.74
C ASP A 120 -12.98 -20.42 5.05
N ARG A 121 -12.15 -21.17 4.31
CA ARG A 121 -11.06 -20.60 3.51
C ARG A 121 -11.49 -19.99 2.18
N VAL A 122 -12.52 -20.55 1.52
CA VAL A 122 -12.99 -20.11 0.20
C VAL A 122 -13.94 -18.92 0.31
N GLU A 123 -14.87 -18.99 1.24
CA GLU A 123 -15.89 -17.96 1.44
C GLU A 123 -15.50 -16.95 2.53
N GLY A 124 -14.37 -17.18 3.21
CA GLY A 124 -14.03 -16.53 4.46
C GLY A 124 -14.79 -17.15 5.63
N HIS A 125 -14.24 -17.07 6.85
CA HIS A 125 -14.99 -17.52 8.03
C HIS A 125 -16.35 -16.82 8.02
N PRO A 126 -17.49 -17.55 8.19
CA PRO A 126 -18.76 -16.91 8.42
C PRO A 126 -18.55 -15.98 9.61
N LYS A 127 -18.63 -14.67 9.36
CA LYS A 127 -18.30 -13.63 10.34
C LYS A 127 -18.97 -14.05 11.65
N GLU A 128 -18.19 -14.43 12.65
CA GLU A 128 -18.69 -14.37 14.02
C GLU A 128 -19.34 -13.00 14.14
N THR A 129 -20.57 -12.95 14.65
CA THR A 129 -21.28 -11.68 14.83
C THR A 129 -20.42 -10.79 15.71
N LEU A 130 -19.57 -9.97 15.09
CA LEU A 130 -18.66 -9.07 15.78
C LEU A 130 -19.57 -8.12 16.53
N GLN A 131 -19.66 -8.29 17.84
CA GLN A 131 -20.27 -7.29 18.69
C GLN A 131 -19.29 -6.12 18.76
N LEU A 132 -19.27 -5.31 17.69
CA LEU A 132 -18.43 -4.12 17.53
C LEU A 132 -18.51 -3.20 18.76
N ASN A 133 -19.65 -3.22 19.45
CA ASN A 133 -19.94 -2.47 20.67
C ASN A 133 -19.07 -2.88 21.88
N LYS A 134 -18.34 -3.99 21.82
CA LYS A 134 -17.46 -4.49 22.90
C LYS A 134 -15.98 -4.38 22.58
N ILE A 135 -15.60 -3.98 21.36
CA ILE A 135 -14.21 -3.93 20.93
C ILE A 135 -13.69 -2.50 21.11
N ASN A 136 -12.77 -2.32 22.04
CA ASN A 136 -12.06 -1.05 22.20
C ASN A 136 -10.84 -0.99 21.26
N PHE A 137 -11.06 -0.51 20.04
CA PHE A 137 -10.00 -0.42 19.02
C PHE A 137 -8.82 0.45 19.44
N LYS A 138 -8.99 1.37 20.40
CA LYS A 138 -7.89 2.23 20.89
C LYS A 138 -6.87 1.47 21.75
N GLU A 139 -7.33 0.44 22.46
CA GLU A 139 -6.50 -0.38 23.36
C GLU A 139 -5.88 -1.59 22.67
N MET A 140 -6.36 -1.91 21.47
CA MET A 140 -5.88 -3.02 20.65
C MET A 140 -4.52 -2.69 20.02
N ASN A 141 -3.64 -3.68 19.77
CA ASN A 141 -2.39 -3.38 19.08
C ASN A 141 -2.64 -3.06 17.58
N PRO A 142 -1.80 -2.23 16.94
CA PRO A 142 -1.94 -1.90 15.52
C PRO A 142 -1.95 -3.12 14.59
N SER A 143 -1.20 -4.17 14.93
CA SER A 143 -1.18 -5.43 14.16
C SER A 143 -2.55 -6.12 14.19
N ASP A 144 -3.21 -6.15 15.35
CA ASP A 144 -4.52 -6.81 15.48
C ASP A 144 -5.60 -5.96 14.78
N ARG A 145 -5.48 -4.63 14.82
CA ARG A 145 -6.38 -3.71 14.07
C ARG A 145 -6.27 -3.89 12.57
N TRP A 146 -5.08 -4.23 12.06
CA TRP A 146 -4.87 -4.50 10.65
C TRP A 146 -5.74 -5.65 10.14
N ASP A 147 -5.95 -6.68 10.96
CA ASP A 147 -6.76 -7.85 10.63
C ASP A 147 -8.26 -7.54 10.47
N PHE A 148 -8.71 -6.39 10.99
CA PHE A 148 -10.09 -5.91 10.82
C PHE A 148 -10.30 -5.12 9.52
N ILE A 149 -9.22 -4.78 8.79
CA ILE A 149 -9.34 -4.15 7.47
C ILE A 149 -9.71 -5.23 6.45
N PRO A 150 -10.76 -5.04 5.63
CA PRO A 150 -11.11 -5.99 4.57
C PRO A 150 -9.93 -6.29 3.64
N TYR A 151 -9.77 -7.55 3.26
CA TYR A 151 -8.63 -8.03 2.48
C TYR A 151 -8.43 -7.24 1.16
N GLU A 152 -9.52 -6.89 0.49
CA GLU A 152 -9.52 -6.10 -0.74
C GLU A 152 -8.94 -4.69 -0.51
N MET A 153 -9.22 -4.10 0.65
CA MET A 153 -8.69 -2.79 1.04
C MET A 153 -7.20 -2.89 1.41
N GLN A 154 -6.78 -3.95 2.08
CA GLN A 154 -5.36 -4.21 2.35
C GLN A 154 -4.56 -4.35 1.04
N LEU A 155 -5.09 -5.12 0.08
CA LEU A 155 -4.51 -5.28 -1.25
C LEU A 155 -4.42 -3.97 -2.02
N ALA A 156 -5.49 -3.16 -2.00
CA ALA A 156 -5.51 -1.85 -2.65
C ALA A 156 -4.53 -0.86 -2.00
N LEU A 157 -4.38 -0.90 -0.67
CA LEU A 157 -3.36 -0.13 0.06
C LEU A 157 -1.94 -0.55 -0.32
N ALA A 158 -1.66 -1.85 -0.33
CA ALA A 158 -0.34 -2.37 -0.70
C ALA A 158 0.04 -2.05 -2.15
N ARG A 159 -0.96 -1.90 -3.03
CA ARG A 159 -0.78 -1.54 -4.44
C ARG A 159 -0.84 -0.03 -4.72
N ASN A 160 -0.93 0.82 -3.69
CA ASN A 160 -1.10 2.27 -3.80
C ASN A 160 -2.28 2.67 -4.72
N GLN A 161 -3.37 1.89 -4.70
CA GLN A 161 -4.57 2.13 -5.52
C GLN A 161 -5.56 3.10 -4.86
N TYR A 162 -5.30 3.51 -3.62
CA TYR A 162 -6.05 4.57 -2.96
C TYR A 162 -5.44 5.95 -3.23
N PRO A 163 -6.27 6.98 -3.42
CA PRO A 163 -5.81 8.37 -3.31
C PRO A 163 -5.11 8.60 -1.96
N ASP A 164 -4.02 9.36 -1.94
CA ASP A 164 -3.18 9.61 -0.74
C ASP A 164 -4.01 9.93 0.51
N ALA A 165 -5.06 10.76 0.38
CA ALA A 165 -5.95 11.12 1.48
C ALA A 165 -6.72 9.93 2.09
N LYS A 166 -7.16 8.96 1.28
CA LYS A 166 -7.84 7.75 1.77
C LYS A 166 -6.85 6.77 2.40
N ALA A 167 -5.65 6.65 1.82
CA ALA A 167 -4.61 5.80 2.37
C ALA A 167 -4.16 6.30 3.75
N GLU A 168 -4.04 7.62 3.94
CA GLU A 168 -3.68 8.21 5.24
C GLU A 168 -4.76 8.01 6.30
N ILE A 169 -6.04 8.09 5.95
CA ILE A 169 -7.14 7.82 6.89
C ILE A 169 -7.08 6.37 7.39
N ILE A 170 -6.87 5.41 6.48
CA ILE A 170 -6.81 3.99 6.87
C ILE A 170 -5.57 3.72 7.73
N LYS A 171 -4.40 4.27 7.36
CA LYS A 171 -3.18 4.14 8.17
C LYS A 171 -3.33 4.77 9.55
N LYS A 172 -3.94 5.96 9.62
CA LYS A 172 -4.23 6.62 10.89
C LYS A 172 -5.14 5.76 11.77
N TRP A 173 -6.19 5.19 11.20
CA TRP A 173 -7.08 4.29 11.94
C TRP A 173 -6.36 3.04 12.46
N VAL A 174 -5.44 2.47 11.68
CA VAL A 174 -4.59 1.34 12.14
C VAL A 174 -3.72 1.77 13.32
N ASP A 175 -3.18 2.98 13.30
CA ASP A 175 -2.26 3.50 14.31
C ASP A 175 -2.97 3.97 15.59
N THR A 176 -4.17 4.57 15.48
CA THR A 176 -4.88 5.19 16.62
C THR A 176 -6.19 4.50 17.02
N GLY A 177 -6.77 3.68 16.15
CA GLY A 177 -8.12 3.13 16.34
C GLY A 177 -9.21 4.19 16.24
N GLU A 178 -8.91 5.34 15.60
CA GLU A 178 -9.77 6.53 15.43
C GLU A 178 -9.90 6.98 13.98
#